data_AF-A0A427V4D8-F1
#
_entry.id   AF-A0A427V4D8-F1
#
_cell.length_a   1.000
_cell.length_b   1.000
_cell.length_c   1.000
_cell.angle_alpha   90.00
_cell.angle_beta   90.00
_cell.angle_gamma   90.00
#
_symmetry.space_group_name_H-M   'P 1'
#
loop_
_entity.id
_entity.type
_entity.pdbx_description
1 polymer ?
#
loop_
_entity_poly.entity_id
_entity_poly.type
_entity_poly.pdbx_seq_one_letter_code
_entity_poly.pdbx_strand_id
1 'polypeptide(L)'
;MSEFKPCPVCQEQSDQCLSCASYVVDGERIYYEKLKDFGATKDHEVRFINRSQKHRVTAFFHNGKLYIPSRQGRSVPLAIGLQWDAWQEQQAKINELQKRVDDLELTIKGAVTFVDLQIEATEQGREAAIGTQAKNWWSSKLLMLRPVRRVLEQALKGGNE
;
A
#
# COMPACT_ATOMS: atom_id res chain seq x y z
N MET A 1 51.35 -37.78 -17.69
CA MET A 1 50.98 -36.59 -18.46
C MET A 1 49.59 -36.18 -18.02
N SER A 2 49.46 -35.07 -17.31
CA SER A 2 48.18 -34.62 -16.74
C SER A 2 47.28 -34.13 -17.89
N GLU A 3 46.10 -34.72 -18.05
CA GLU A 3 45.09 -34.26 -19.01
C GLU A 3 44.54 -32.90 -18.55
N PHE A 4 44.86 -31.84 -19.28
CA PHE A 4 44.31 -30.51 -19.03
C PHE A 4 42.80 -30.51 -19.29
N LYS A 5 41.97 -30.34 -18.25
CA LYS A 5 40.52 -30.22 -18.41
C LYS A 5 40.17 -28.84 -18.99
N PRO A 6 39.41 -28.76 -20.09
CA PRO A 6 39.02 -27.48 -20.66
C PRO A 6 38.08 -26.74 -19.70
N CYS A 7 38.22 -25.41 -19.62
CA CYS A 7 37.31 -24.60 -18.83
C CYS A 7 35.86 -24.74 -19.32
N PRO A 8 34.87 -24.92 -18.43
CA PRO A 8 33.46 -25.05 -18.83
C PRO A 8 32.86 -23.77 -19.46
N VAL A 9 33.58 -22.65 -19.41
CA VAL A 9 33.13 -21.33 -19.90
C VAL A 9 33.92 -20.89 -21.12
N CYS A 10 35.26 -20.82 -20.97
CA CYS A 10 36.20 -20.30 -21.97
C CYS A 10 36.75 -21.39 -22.91
N GLN A 11 36.58 -22.68 -22.59
CA GLN A 11 37.19 -23.85 -23.25
C GLN A 11 38.73 -23.84 -23.33
N GLU A 12 39.39 -22.90 -22.67
CA GLU A 12 40.85 -22.83 -22.54
C GLU A 12 41.38 -24.07 -21.82
N GLN A 13 42.41 -24.72 -22.39
CA GLN A 13 43.08 -25.88 -21.80
C GLN A 13 44.22 -25.40 -20.92
N SER A 14 43.95 -25.23 -19.62
CA SER A 14 44.93 -24.81 -18.61
C SER A 14 44.52 -25.37 -17.25
N ASP A 15 45.49 -25.65 -16.37
CA ASP A 15 45.24 -26.07 -14.98
C ASP A 15 44.40 -25.03 -14.20
N GLN A 16 44.44 -23.76 -14.62
CA GLN A 16 43.56 -22.68 -14.15
C GLN A 16 43.19 -21.77 -15.34
N CYS A 17 41.89 -21.63 -15.71
CA CYS A 17 41.48 -20.62 -16.70
C CYS A 17 41.77 -19.23 -16.10
N LEU A 18 42.74 -18.54 -16.70
CA LEU A 18 43.11 -17.17 -16.32
C LEU A 18 42.02 -16.17 -16.71
N SER A 19 41.19 -16.55 -17.69
CA SER A 19 40.10 -15.75 -18.23
C SER A 19 38.82 -15.86 -17.39
N CYS A 20 38.55 -16.98 -16.72
CA CYS A 20 37.29 -17.22 -16.00
C CYS A 20 37.51 -17.63 -14.55
N ALA A 21 36.68 -17.09 -13.66
CA ALA A 21 36.53 -17.49 -12.28
C ALA A 21 35.13 -18.08 -12.05
N SER A 22 34.95 -18.79 -10.94
CA SER A 22 33.63 -19.21 -10.50
C SER A 22 33.52 -19.10 -8.98
N TYR A 23 32.31 -18.84 -8.49
CA TYR A 23 31.96 -18.91 -7.07
C TYR A 23 30.59 -19.59 -6.93
N VAL A 24 30.29 -20.10 -5.75
CA VAL A 24 29.02 -20.81 -5.46
C VAL A 24 28.17 -19.93 -4.56
N VAL A 25 26.92 -19.70 -4.96
CA VAL A 25 25.89 -19.03 -4.15
C VAL A 25 24.68 -19.95 -4.12
N ASP A 26 24.23 -20.33 -2.92
CA ASP A 26 23.03 -21.17 -2.72
C ASP A 26 22.99 -22.46 -3.56
N GLY A 27 24.15 -23.09 -3.77
CA GLY A 27 24.28 -24.33 -4.56
C GLY A 27 24.39 -24.12 -6.08
N GLU A 28 24.15 -22.91 -6.58
CA GLU A 28 24.35 -22.55 -7.98
C GLU A 28 25.76 -22.01 -8.22
N ARG A 29 26.43 -22.53 -9.27
CA ARG A 29 27.78 -22.10 -9.64
C ARG A 29 27.70 -20.97 -10.65
N ILE A 30 28.13 -19.79 -10.23
CA ILE A 30 28.19 -18.59 -11.07
C ILE A 30 29.59 -18.47 -11.66
N TYR A 31 29.66 -18.35 -12.97
CA TYR A 31 30.89 -18.14 -13.71
C TYR A 31 31.05 -16.67 -14.10
N TYR A 32 32.24 -16.12 -13.96
CA TYR A 32 32.55 -14.73 -14.30
C TYR A 32 33.92 -14.56 -14.94
N GLU A 33 34.12 -13.50 -15.70
CA GLU A 33 35.40 -13.19 -16.35
C GLU A 33 36.35 -12.44 -15.40
N LYS A 34 37.62 -12.87 -15.33
CA LYS A 34 38.70 -12.15 -14.62
C LYS A 34 39.32 -11.15 -15.58
N LEU A 35 38.80 -9.92 -15.64
CA LEU A 35 39.41 -8.90 -16.49
C LEU A 35 40.63 -8.26 -15.81
N LYS A 36 41.79 -8.34 -16.47
CA LYS A 36 42.89 -7.39 -16.29
C LYS A 36 42.40 -6.02 -16.78
N ASP A 37 42.27 -5.06 -15.87
CA ASP A 37 42.37 -3.59 -16.02
C ASP A 37 41.79 -2.86 -17.26
N PHE A 38 40.86 -3.43 -18.02
CA PHE A 38 40.17 -2.69 -19.08
C PHE A 38 38.86 -2.12 -18.55
N GLY A 39 38.81 -0.80 -18.38
CA GLY A 39 37.68 -0.06 -17.84
C GLY A 39 36.36 -0.26 -18.61
N ALA A 40 35.24 -0.04 -17.91
CA ALA A 40 33.88 -0.09 -18.43
C ALA A 40 33.63 0.99 -19.51
N THR A 41 33.94 0.67 -20.77
CA THR A 41 33.65 1.50 -21.95
C THR A 41 32.35 1.04 -22.64
N LYS A 42 31.73 1.85 -23.51
CA LYS A 42 30.54 1.43 -24.29
C LYS A 42 30.78 0.15 -25.14
N ASP A 43 32.02 -0.06 -25.58
CA ASP A 43 32.46 -1.26 -26.31
C ASP A 43 32.51 -2.52 -25.40
N HIS A 44 32.56 -2.32 -24.08
CA HIS A 44 32.44 -3.38 -23.08
C HIS A 44 30.99 -3.84 -22.90
N GLU A 45 30.01 -2.94 -22.86
CA GLU A 45 28.59 -3.31 -22.74
C GLU A 45 28.12 -4.18 -23.91
N VAL A 46 28.50 -3.82 -25.15
CA VAL A 46 28.12 -4.59 -26.35
C VAL A 46 28.79 -5.97 -26.36
N ARG A 47 30.08 -6.06 -25.99
CA ARG A 47 30.78 -7.35 -25.86
C ARG A 47 30.21 -8.20 -24.74
N PHE A 48 29.79 -7.60 -23.63
CA PHE A 48 29.14 -8.28 -22.52
C PHE A 48 27.78 -8.85 -22.94
N ILE A 49 26.89 -8.05 -23.55
CA ILE A 49 25.59 -8.54 -24.04
C ILE A 49 25.76 -9.72 -25.01
N ASN A 50 26.68 -9.59 -25.97
CA ASN A 50 26.97 -10.65 -26.94
C ASN A 50 27.53 -11.92 -26.27
N ARG A 51 28.38 -11.78 -25.24
CA ARG A 51 28.93 -12.91 -24.50
C ARG A 51 27.94 -13.53 -23.53
N SER A 52 27.10 -12.75 -22.85
CA SER A 52 26.04 -13.25 -21.98
C SER A 52 25.02 -14.07 -22.78
N GLN A 53 24.68 -13.61 -23.98
CA GLN A 53 23.83 -14.37 -24.92
C GLN A 53 24.51 -15.66 -25.41
N LYS A 54 25.81 -15.62 -25.70
CA LYS A 54 26.56 -16.76 -26.25
C LYS A 54 27.00 -17.80 -25.20
N HIS A 55 27.35 -17.37 -24.00
CA HIS A 55 28.02 -18.19 -22.97
C HIS A 55 27.23 -18.30 -21.66
N ARG A 56 26.01 -17.75 -21.58
CA ARG A 56 25.18 -17.74 -20.37
C ARG A 56 25.89 -17.16 -19.14
N VAL A 57 26.81 -16.21 -19.34
CA VAL A 57 27.50 -15.52 -18.24
C VAL A 57 26.52 -14.56 -17.59
N THR A 58 26.27 -14.74 -16.29
CA THR A 58 25.24 -13.99 -15.54
C THR A 58 25.80 -12.82 -14.72
N ALA A 59 27.12 -12.77 -14.47
CA ALA A 59 27.75 -11.69 -13.71
C ALA A 59 29.25 -11.53 -14.02
N PHE A 60 29.84 -10.35 -13.73
CA PHE A 60 31.31 -10.16 -13.78
C PHE A 60 31.85 -9.22 -12.70
N PHE A 61 33.13 -9.38 -12.34
CA PHE A 61 33.77 -8.59 -11.29
C PHE A 61 34.72 -7.53 -11.89
N HIS A 62 34.54 -6.27 -11.53
CA HIS A 62 35.36 -5.16 -12.01
C HIS A 62 35.55 -4.10 -10.92
N ASN A 63 36.78 -3.63 -10.74
CA ASN A 63 37.15 -2.60 -9.75
C ASN A 63 36.57 -2.84 -8.34
N GLY A 64 36.64 -4.09 -7.87
CA GLY A 64 36.13 -4.45 -6.54
C GLY A 64 34.61 -4.63 -6.45
N LYS A 65 33.87 -4.54 -7.56
CA LYS A 65 32.40 -4.62 -7.59
C LYS A 65 31.92 -5.70 -8.57
N LEU A 66 30.88 -6.42 -8.17
CA LEU A 66 30.19 -7.40 -9.02
C LEU A 66 29.10 -6.69 -9.84
N TYR A 67 29.03 -6.96 -11.14
CA TYR A 67 28.09 -6.37 -12.09
C TYR A 67 27.18 -7.44 -12.70
N ILE A 68 25.91 -7.10 -12.89
CA ILE A 68 24.87 -7.95 -13.51
C ILE A 68 24.16 -7.18 -14.64
N PRO A 69 23.57 -7.88 -15.62
CA PRO A 69 22.72 -7.25 -16.63
C PRO A 69 21.42 -6.75 -15.99
N SER A 70 21.08 -5.48 -16.21
CA SER A 70 19.78 -4.92 -15.86
C SER A 70 18.71 -5.37 -16.85
N ARG A 71 17.43 -5.27 -16.48
CA ARG A 71 16.28 -5.52 -17.38
C ARG A 71 16.29 -4.64 -18.65
N GLN A 72 17.03 -3.52 -18.64
CA GLN A 72 17.20 -2.62 -19.78
C GLN A 72 18.48 -2.91 -20.59
N GLY A 73 19.17 -4.02 -20.32
CA GLY A 73 20.37 -4.44 -21.04
C GLY A 73 21.65 -3.68 -20.64
N ARG A 74 21.67 -2.95 -19.52
CA ARG A 74 22.86 -2.22 -19.04
C ARG A 74 23.57 -3.02 -17.94
N SER A 75 24.90 -2.95 -17.84
CA SER A 75 25.61 -3.54 -16.71
C SER A 75 25.53 -2.65 -15.48
N VAL A 76 24.94 -3.13 -14.38
CA VAL A 76 24.81 -2.40 -13.11
C VAL A 76 25.49 -3.15 -11.96
N PRO A 77 26.09 -2.46 -10.97
CA PRO A 77 26.60 -3.13 -9.79
C PRO A 77 25.49 -3.90 -9.07
N LEU A 78 25.75 -5.15 -8.65
CA LEU A 78 24.77 -6.04 -8.01
C LEU A 78 24.07 -5.38 -6.82
N ALA A 79 24.83 -4.66 -5.97
CA ALA A 79 24.27 -3.94 -4.83
C ALA A 79 23.23 -2.88 -5.23
N ILE A 80 23.42 -2.21 -6.38
CA ILE A 80 22.49 -1.20 -6.91
C ILE A 80 21.28 -1.88 -7.57
N GLY A 81 21.48 -3.00 -8.27
CA GLY A 81 20.38 -3.79 -8.82
C GLY A 81 19.41 -4.28 -7.75
N LEU A 82 19.93 -4.87 -6.67
CA LEU A 82 19.14 -5.32 -5.53
C LEU A 82 18.42 -4.15 -4.81
N GLN A 83 19.07 -2.99 -4.68
CA GLN A 83 18.45 -1.78 -4.13
C GLN A 83 17.30 -1.25 -5.00
N TRP A 84 17.45 -1.33 -6.32
CA TRP A 84 16.41 -0.90 -7.26
C TRP A 84 15.17 -1.78 -7.19
N ASP A 85 15.35 -3.10 -7.15
CA ASP A 85 14.24 -4.05 -7.04
C ASP A 85 13.51 -3.88 -5.70
N ALA A 86 14.25 -3.76 -4.59
CA ALA A 86 13.67 -3.46 -3.28
C ALA A 86 12.91 -2.12 -3.25
N TRP A 87 13.44 -1.09 -3.92
CA TRP A 87 12.75 0.20 -4.05
C TRP A 87 11.44 0.08 -4.85
N GLN A 88 11.43 -0.69 -5.93
CA GLN A 88 10.20 -0.92 -6.71
C GLN A 88 9.13 -1.66 -5.90
N GLU A 89 9.52 -2.67 -5.14
CA GLU A 89 8.60 -3.40 -4.25
C GLU A 89 8.03 -2.49 -3.15
N GLN A 90 8.88 -1.67 -2.53
CA GLN A 90 8.44 -0.66 -1.55
C GLN A 90 7.47 0.35 -2.17
N GLN A 91 7.77 0.83 -3.38
CA GLN A 91 6.91 1.79 -4.07
C GLN A 91 5.54 1.16 -4.42
N ALA A 92 5.52 -0.10 -4.84
CA ALA A 92 4.27 -0.83 -5.07
C ALA A 92 3.45 -0.96 -3.78
N LYS A 93 4.11 -1.23 -2.64
CA LYS A 93 3.43 -1.33 -1.35
C LYS A 93 2.88 0.01 -0.87
N ILE A 94 3.63 1.09 -1.06
CA ILE A 94 3.17 2.46 -0.76
C ILE A 94 1.91 2.78 -1.58
N ASN A 95 1.93 2.48 -2.87
CA ASN A 95 0.77 2.73 -3.74
C ASN A 95 -0.47 1.91 -3.33
N GLU A 96 -0.28 0.66 -2.90
CA GLU A 96 -1.36 -0.18 -2.37
C GLU A 96 -1.93 0.40 -1.06
N LEU A 97 -1.06 0.81 -0.14
CA LEU A 97 -1.47 1.40 1.14
C LEU A 97 -2.21 2.71 0.93
N GLN A 98 -1.76 3.56 0.00
CA GLN A 98 -2.43 4.81 -0.32
C GLN A 98 -3.88 4.58 -0.77
N LYS A 99 -4.11 3.62 -1.68
CA LYS A 99 -5.47 3.26 -2.11
C LYS A 99 -6.37 2.84 -0.96
N ARG A 100 -5.84 2.04 -0.02
CA ARG A 100 -6.61 1.60 1.16
C ARG A 100 -6.97 2.77 2.08
N VAL A 101 -6.06 3.75 2.22
CA VAL A 101 -6.33 4.97 2.99
C VAL A 101 -7.43 5.78 2.30
N ASP A 102 -7.36 5.97 0.98
CA ASP A 102 -8.35 6.73 0.22
C ASP A 102 -9.76 6.07 0.34
N ASP A 103 -9.84 4.74 0.27
CA ASP A 103 -11.10 3.99 0.45
C ASP A 103 -11.67 4.15 1.88
N LEU A 104 -10.80 4.13 2.90
CA LEU A 104 -11.19 4.35 4.28
C LEU A 104 -11.70 5.78 4.50
N GLU A 105 -11.05 6.79 3.93
CA GLU A 105 -11.50 8.17 4.01
C GLU A 105 -12.90 8.34 3.40
N LEU A 106 -13.16 7.70 2.25
CA LEU A 106 -14.48 7.72 1.62
C LEU A 106 -15.55 7.08 2.51
N THR A 107 -15.21 5.94 3.12
CA THR A 107 -16.10 5.22 4.04
C THR A 107 -16.43 6.06 5.27
N ILE A 108 -15.42 6.71 5.87
CA ILE A 108 -15.60 7.58 7.04
C ILE A 108 -16.49 8.78 6.68
N LYS A 109 -16.27 9.41 5.52
CA LYS A 109 -17.12 10.52 5.04
C LYS A 109 -18.58 10.09 4.92
N GLY A 110 -18.84 8.90 4.34
CA GLY A 110 -20.19 8.34 4.26
C GLY A 110 -20.81 8.02 5.62
N ALA A 111 -20.01 7.56 6.58
CA ALA A 111 -20.49 7.30 7.94
C ALA A 111 -20.86 8.60 8.68
N VAL A 112 -20.06 9.66 8.51
CA VAL A 112 -20.33 10.98 9.10
C VAL A 112 -21.65 11.54 8.57
N THR A 113 -21.85 11.54 7.25
CA THR A 113 -23.11 12.04 6.66
C THR A 113 -24.32 11.22 7.10
N PHE A 114 -24.17 9.91 7.27
CA PHE A 114 -25.23 9.07 7.81
C PHE A 114 -25.58 9.45 9.26
N VAL A 115 -24.56 9.65 10.11
CA VAL A 115 -24.77 10.07 11.50
C VAL A 115 -25.44 11.44 11.57
N ASP A 116 -25.03 12.40 10.74
CA ASP A 116 -25.67 13.72 10.67
C ASP A 116 -27.16 13.61 10.34
N LEU A 117 -27.53 12.79 9.34
CA LEU A 117 -28.93 12.53 8.99
C LEU A 117 -29.72 11.88 10.15
N GLN A 118 -29.10 10.97 10.90
CA GLN A 118 -29.74 10.35 12.06
C GLN A 118 -29.95 11.35 13.20
N ILE A 119 -29.00 12.27 13.42
CA ILE A 119 -29.13 13.34 14.41
C ILE A 119 -30.31 14.24 14.03
N GLU A 120 -30.37 14.73 12.80
CA GLU A 120 -31.46 15.58 12.33
C GLU A 120 -32.83 14.91 12.48
N ALA A 121 -32.95 13.64 12.06
CA ALA A 121 -34.18 12.88 12.20
C ALA A 121 -34.60 12.70 13.67
N THR A 122 -33.62 12.47 14.55
CA THR A 122 -33.86 12.31 16.00
C THR A 122 -34.29 13.63 16.63
N GLU A 123 -33.68 14.75 16.25
CA GLU A 123 -34.05 16.08 16.72
C GLU A 123 -35.47 16.45 16.30
N GLN A 124 -35.84 16.21 15.04
CA GLN A 124 -37.21 16.42 14.55
C GLN A 124 -38.23 15.55 15.30
N GLY A 125 -37.90 14.29 15.53
CA GLY A 125 -38.73 13.38 16.31
C GLY A 125 -38.94 13.87 17.76
N ARG A 126 -37.88 14.36 18.39
CA ARG A 126 -37.93 14.94 19.74
C ARG A 126 -38.84 16.17 19.79
N GLU A 127 -38.71 17.10 18.84
CA GLU A 127 -39.55 18.29 18.77
C GLU A 127 -41.04 17.95 18.60
N ALA A 128 -41.35 16.99 17.72
CA ALA A 128 -42.72 16.52 17.52
C ALA A 128 -43.31 15.89 18.79
N ALA A 129 -42.51 15.11 19.52
CA ALA A 129 -42.91 14.49 20.78
C ALA A 129 -43.20 15.55 21.87
N ILE A 130 -42.32 16.55 22.02
CA ILE A 130 -42.53 17.67 22.95
C ILE A 130 -43.81 18.43 22.60
N GLY A 131 -44.02 18.75 21.33
CA GLY A 131 -45.23 19.43 20.86
C GLY A 131 -46.50 18.65 21.18
N THR A 132 -46.46 17.32 21.02
CA THR A 132 -47.58 16.42 21.34
C THR A 132 -47.83 16.36 22.84
N GLN A 133 -46.79 16.22 23.65
CA GLN A 133 -46.88 16.18 25.10
C GLN A 133 -47.47 17.49 25.65
N ALA A 134 -47.03 18.64 25.14
CA ALA A 134 -47.57 19.94 25.54
C ALA A 134 -49.07 20.06 25.23
N LYS A 135 -49.51 19.66 24.03
CA LYS A 135 -50.94 19.65 23.64
C LYS A 135 -51.77 18.75 24.55
N ASN A 136 -51.26 17.56 24.86
CA ASN A 136 -51.94 16.60 25.73
C ASN A 136 -52.07 17.14 27.16
N TRP A 137 -51.01 17.75 27.69
CA TRP A 137 -51.02 18.37 29.02
C TRP A 137 -52.06 19.49 29.12
N TRP A 138 -52.09 20.42 28.16
CA TRP A 138 -53.07 21.51 28.14
C TRP A 138 -54.51 20.99 28.03
N SER A 139 -54.73 19.98 27.17
CA SER A 139 -56.05 19.38 27.00
C SER A 139 -56.54 18.70 28.28
N SER A 140 -55.67 17.94 28.96
CA SER A 140 -55.97 17.31 30.24
C SER A 140 -56.29 18.34 31.33
N LYS A 141 -55.48 19.40 31.44
CA LYS A 141 -55.72 20.50 32.38
C LYS A 141 -57.08 21.17 32.14
N LEU A 142 -57.46 21.42 30.88
CA LEU A 142 -58.77 21.94 30.53
C LEU A 142 -59.91 21.00 30.95
N LEU A 143 -59.76 19.70 30.73
CA LEU A 143 -60.75 18.71 31.16
C LEU A 143 -60.96 18.74 32.68
N MET A 144 -59.89 18.88 33.46
CA MET A 144 -59.96 18.97 34.92
C MET A 144 -60.56 20.30 35.43
N LEU A 145 -60.28 21.42 34.75
CA LEU A 145 -60.77 22.74 35.18
C LEU A 145 -62.23 23.02 34.79
N ARG A 146 -62.74 22.40 33.71
CA ARG A 146 -64.13 22.60 33.23
C ARG A 146 -65.21 22.27 34.29
N PRO A 147 -65.16 21.14 35.03
CA PRO A 147 -66.08 20.86 36.12
C PRO A 147 -65.98 21.89 37.25
N VAL A 148 -64.77 22.24 37.69
CA VAL A 148 -64.54 23.23 38.76
C VAL A 148 -65.16 24.57 38.39
N ARG A 149 -64.94 25.03 37.15
CA ARG A 149 -65.59 26.24 36.63
C ARG A 149 -67.11 26.16 36.68
N ARG A 150 -67.71 25.04 36.26
CA ARG A 150 -69.18 24.86 36.31
C ARG A 150 -69.74 24.96 37.72
N VAL A 151 -69.07 24.37 38.70
CA VAL A 151 -69.48 24.45 40.12
C VAL A 151 -69.38 25.90 40.64
N LEU A 152 -68.28 26.60 40.34
CA LEU A 152 -68.12 28.00 40.73
C LEU A 152 -69.18 28.91 40.07
N GLU A 153 -69.50 28.69 38.79
CA GLU A 153 -70.55 29.42 38.08
C GLU A 153 -71.95 29.17 38.67
N GLN A 154 -72.24 27.95 39.13
CA GLN A 154 -73.49 27.62 39.83
C GLN A 154 -73.56 28.30 41.21
N ALA A 155 -72.47 28.27 41.97
CA ALA A 155 -72.40 28.91 43.29
C ALA A 155 -72.60 30.43 43.19
N LEU A 156 -72.02 31.09 42.18
CA LEU A 156 -72.22 32.52 41.92
C LEU A 156 -73.67 32.85 41.53
N LYS A 157 -74.39 31.94 40.88
CA LYS A 157 -75.79 32.13 40.49
C LYS A 157 -76.78 31.85 41.63
N GLY A 158 -76.44 30.96 42.56
CA GLY A 158 -77.26 30.59 43.71
C GLY A 158 -77.04 31.43 44.97
N GLY A 159 -76.16 32.44 44.92
CA GLY A 159 -75.86 33.33 46.06
C GLY A 159 -76.69 34.61 46.15
N ASN A 160 -77.75 34.73 45.35
CA ASN A 160 -78.70 35.87 45.38
C ASN A 160 -80.08 35.44 45.89
N GLU A 161 -80.13 34.87 47.10
CA GLU A 161 -81.36 34.79 47.91
C GLU A 161 -81.15 35.55 49.22
#